data_AF-A0AAV6H7U8-F1
#
_entry.id   AF-A0AAV6H7U8-F1
#
_cell.length_a   1.000
_cell.length_b   1.000
_cell.length_c   1.000
_cell.angle_alpha   90.00
_cell.angle_beta   90.00
_cell.angle_gamma   90.00
#
_symmetry.space_group_name_H-M   'P 1'
#
loop_
_entity.id
_entity.type
_entity.pdbx_description
1 polymer ?
#
loop_
_entity_poly.entity_id
_entity_poly.type
_entity_poly.pdbx_seq_one_letter_code
_entity_poly.pdbx_strand_id
1 'polypeptide(L)'
;MSLNHLPGMETSAVSVLKRAVELDQSSRFQESLVCYQEGIQLLMDVLKAVKDDSKKVHYREKIKKYMDRAEQIKEHLNKAKEEGKYHEQIKISDSDTGFSYEVLFKPYINEGLTEVWVEDPYIRHIHQLYNFLRFCEMLLKAPCKVKKIHLLTSQDDGDSSAQQVSALSEIKESLQSQSVALDIQYSSTIHDREIRFDNGWIIKIGRGLDYFKKPKGRFSVGYCDYDLRECHETSVDVFHTKHTKTS
;
A
#
# COMPACT_ATOMS: atom_id res chain seq x y z
N MET A 1 -11.48 23.39 -19.79
CA MET A 1 -11.92 22.10 -19.19
C MET A 1 -13.30 21.80 -19.75
N SER A 2 -13.47 20.70 -20.49
CA SER A 2 -14.72 20.43 -21.23
C SER A 2 -15.84 19.96 -20.30
N LEU A 3 -17.08 20.31 -20.64
CA LEU A 3 -18.31 20.03 -19.89
C LEU A 3 -18.60 18.52 -19.67
N ASN A 4 -17.94 17.63 -20.41
CA ASN A 4 -18.11 16.18 -20.32
C ASN A 4 -17.35 15.53 -19.14
N HIS A 5 -16.56 16.29 -18.39
CA HIS A 5 -15.72 15.73 -17.31
C HIS A 5 -16.45 15.65 -15.95
N LEU A 6 -17.41 16.55 -15.69
CA LEU A 6 -18.12 16.66 -14.42
C LEU A 6 -18.87 15.38 -13.98
N PRO A 7 -19.66 14.71 -14.85
CA PRO A 7 -20.41 13.50 -14.45
C PRO A 7 -19.48 12.33 -14.07
N GLY A 8 -18.32 12.23 -14.74
CA GLY A 8 -17.31 11.22 -14.44
C GLY A 8 -16.65 11.46 -13.08
N MET A 9 -16.29 12.72 -12.79
CA MET A 9 -15.71 13.09 -11.49
C MET A 9 -16.68 12.83 -10.34
N GLU A 10 -17.97 13.15 -10.51
CA GLU A 10 -19.02 12.89 -9.51
C GLU A 10 -19.16 11.38 -9.24
N THR A 11 -19.18 10.57 -10.29
CA THR A 11 -19.29 9.11 -10.17
C THR A 11 -18.09 8.52 -9.42
N SER A 12 -16.87 8.96 -9.74
CA SER A 12 -15.66 8.54 -9.02
C SER A 12 -15.69 8.95 -7.55
N ALA A 13 -16.08 10.20 -7.25
CA ALA A 13 -16.18 10.69 -5.88
C ALA A 13 -17.17 9.86 -5.05
N VAL A 14 -18.34 9.53 -5.61
CA VAL A 14 -19.35 8.69 -4.96
C VAL A 14 -18.82 7.28 -4.72
N SER A 15 -18.15 6.68 -5.71
CA SER A 15 -17.57 5.34 -5.58
C SER A 15 -16.54 5.27 -4.45
N VAL A 16 -15.62 6.24 -4.40
CA VAL A 16 -14.57 6.30 -3.37
C VAL A 16 -15.16 6.53 -1.97
N LEU A 17 -16.12 7.44 -1.83
CA LEU A 17 -16.77 7.70 -0.55
C LEU A 17 -17.63 6.54 -0.06
N LYS A 18 -18.26 5.79 -0.97
CA LYS A 18 -18.99 4.57 -0.61
C LYS A 18 -18.02 3.53 -0.03
N ARG A 19 -16.88 3.31 -0.68
CA ARG A 19 -15.80 2.45 -0.16
C ARG A 19 -15.29 2.94 1.19
N ALA A 20 -15.14 4.26 1.39
CA ALA A 20 -14.72 4.83 2.67
C ALA A 20 -15.68 4.43 3.82
N VAL A 21 -16.98 4.49 3.57
CA VAL A 21 -18.03 4.11 4.54
C VAL A 21 -18.01 2.60 4.82
N GLU A 22 -17.85 1.76 3.80
CA GLU A 22 -17.78 0.29 3.96
C GLU A 22 -16.56 -0.13 4.81
N LEU A 23 -15.41 0.52 4.58
CA LEU A 23 -14.19 0.32 5.37
C LEU A 23 -14.34 0.80 6.82
N ASP A 24 -14.97 1.96 7.02
CA ASP A 24 -15.26 2.52 8.35
C ASP A 24 -16.11 1.56 9.18
N GLN A 25 -17.19 1.03 8.58
CA GLN A 25 -18.06 0.03 9.19
C GLN A 25 -17.33 -1.28 9.53
N SER A 26 -16.31 -1.61 8.74
CA SER A 26 -15.46 -2.79 8.94
C SER A 26 -14.29 -2.52 9.91
N SER A 27 -14.25 -1.36 10.58
CA SER A 27 -13.16 -0.93 11.48
C SER A 27 -11.78 -0.82 10.81
N ARG A 28 -11.72 -0.78 9.47
CA ARG A 28 -10.49 -0.53 8.69
C ARG A 28 -10.24 0.98 8.61
N PHE A 29 -9.96 1.57 9.77
CA PHE A 29 -9.98 3.01 9.97
C PHE A 29 -8.92 3.75 9.16
N GLN A 30 -7.70 3.22 9.04
CA GLN A 30 -6.63 3.88 8.30
C GLN A 30 -6.94 3.92 6.79
N GLU A 31 -7.39 2.82 6.21
CA GLU A 31 -7.84 2.77 4.81
C GLU A 31 -9.07 3.63 4.57
N SER A 32 -10.05 3.58 5.48
CA SER A 32 -11.25 4.42 5.44
C SER A 32 -10.89 5.90 5.41
N LEU A 33 -9.95 6.33 6.27
CA LEU A 33 -9.48 7.72 6.33
C LEU A 33 -8.91 8.19 4.98
N VAL A 34 -8.06 7.37 4.34
CA VAL A 34 -7.48 7.69 3.04
C VAL A 34 -8.58 7.79 1.96
N CYS A 35 -9.52 6.85 1.95
CA CYS A 35 -10.66 6.91 1.03
C CYS A 35 -11.55 8.13 1.28
N TYR A 36 -11.76 8.54 2.54
CA TYR A 36 -12.48 9.79 2.84
C TYR A 36 -11.73 11.00 2.29
N GLN A 37 -10.42 11.10 2.52
CA GLN A 37 -9.60 12.23 2.03
C GLN A 37 -9.64 12.34 0.50
N GLU A 38 -9.45 11.23 -0.22
CA GLU A 38 -9.52 11.19 -1.68
C GLU A 38 -10.92 11.54 -2.20
N GLY A 39 -11.95 10.94 -1.60
CA GLY A 39 -13.34 11.19 -1.97
C GLY A 39 -13.78 12.64 -1.72
N ILE A 40 -13.33 13.24 -0.61
CA ILE A 40 -13.55 14.66 -0.28
C ILE A 40 -12.84 15.54 -1.29
N GLN A 41 -11.59 15.24 -1.64
CA GLN A 41 -10.83 16.01 -2.63
C GLN A 41 -11.53 16.00 -4.00
N LEU A 42 -12.01 14.84 -4.45
CA LEU A 42 -12.79 14.72 -5.68
C LEU A 42 -14.10 15.53 -5.61
N LEU A 43 -14.84 15.46 -4.49
CA LEU A 43 -16.05 16.28 -4.30
C LEU A 43 -15.76 17.79 -4.27
N MET A 44 -14.62 18.21 -3.70
CA MET A 44 -14.19 19.60 -3.71
C MET A 44 -13.92 20.09 -5.14
N ASP A 45 -13.35 19.24 -5.99
CA ASP A 45 -13.11 19.59 -7.40
C ASP A 45 -14.42 19.61 -8.21
N VAL A 46 -15.38 18.72 -7.92
CA VAL A 46 -16.75 18.81 -8.44
C VAL A 46 -17.41 20.12 -8.02
N LEU A 47 -17.32 20.50 -6.73
CA LEU A 47 -17.89 21.74 -6.20
C LEU A 47 -17.35 22.99 -6.92
N LYS A 48 -16.05 23.03 -7.25
CA LYS A 48 -15.43 24.12 -8.02
C LYS A 48 -15.97 24.22 -9.45
N ALA A 49 -16.34 23.09 -10.04
CA ALA A 49 -16.77 23.00 -11.43
C ALA A 49 -18.30 23.22 -11.62
N VAL A 50 -19.10 22.96 -10.59
CA VAL A 50 -20.55 23.13 -10.61
C VAL A 50 -20.93 24.61 -10.63
N LYS A 51 -21.82 24.99 -11.56
CA LYS A 51 -22.34 26.36 -11.66
C LYS A 51 -23.62 26.58 -10.84
N ASP A 52 -24.45 25.56 -10.72
CA ASP A 52 -25.74 25.59 -10.03
C ASP A 52 -25.58 25.78 -8.52
N ASP A 53 -26.20 26.82 -7.96
CA ASP A 53 -26.02 27.17 -6.55
C ASP A 53 -26.71 26.19 -5.58
N SER A 54 -27.83 25.57 -5.98
CA SER A 54 -28.50 24.56 -5.15
C SER A 54 -27.62 23.31 -4.98
N LYS A 55 -26.99 22.86 -6.07
CA LYS A 55 -26.02 21.76 -6.06
C LYS A 55 -24.76 22.11 -5.28
N LYS A 56 -24.27 23.36 -5.34
CA LYS A 56 -23.14 23.80 -4.52
C LYS A 56 -23.45 23.70 -3.03
N VAL A 57 -24.65 24.11 -2.59
CA VAL A 57 -25.07 23.96 -1.19
C VAL A 57 -25.08 22.48 -0.80
N HIS A 58 -25.71 21.62 -1.62
CA HIS A 58 -25.74 20.17 -1.39
C HIS A 58 -24.34 19.54 -1.24
N TYR A 59 -23.40 19.89 -2.12
CA TYR A 59 -22.04 19.36 -2.05
C TYR A 59 -21.28 19.89 -0.84
N ARG A 60 -21.43 21.16 -0.46
CA ARG A 60 -20.81 21.71 0.75
C ARG A 60 -21.26 20.98 2.01
N GLU A 61 -22.56 20.70 2.13
CA GLU A 61 -23.10 19.95 3.27
C GLU A 61 -22.54 18.52 3.33
N LYS A 62 -22.49 17.82 2.18
CA LYS A 62 -21.88 16.49 2.11
C LYS A 62 -20.39 16.50 2.45
N ILE A 63 -19.64 17.44 1.88
CA ILE A 63 -18.20 17.59 2.12
C ILE A 63 -17.95 17.84 3.61
N LYS A 64 -18.72 18.73 4.24
CA LYS A 64 -18.64 18.97 5.69
C LYS A 64 -18.87 17.69 6.48
N LYS A 65 -19.95 16.95 6.19
CA LYS A 65 -20.27 15.70 6.89
C LYS A 65 -19.14 14.67 6.78
N TYR A 66 -18.55 14.50 5.59
CA TYR A 66 -17.44 13.56 5.40
C TYR A 66 -16.13 14.05 6.03
N MET A 67 -15.84 15.36 6.00
CA MET A 67 -14.68 15.94 6.70
C MET A 67 -14.79 15.76 8.21
N ASP A 68 -15.97 16.00 8.79
CA ASP A 68 -16.19 15.81 10.24
C ASP A 68 -15.95 14.36 10.64
N ARG A 69 -16.41 13.38 9.82
CA ARG A 69 -16.14 11.96 10.08
C ARG A 69 -14.66 11.60 9.91
N ALA A 70 -14.01 12.11 8.87
CA ALA A 70 -12.59 11.89 8.63
C ALA A 70 -11.72 12.41 9.79
N GLU A 71 -12.04 13.58 10.34
CA GLU A 71 -11.29 14.12 11.49
C GLU A 71 -11.50 13.27 12.74
N GLN A 72 -12.71 12.79 13.02
CA GLN A 72 -12.96 11.86 14.14
C GLN A 72 -12.16 10.56 14.01
N ILE A 73 -12.12 9.97 12.81
CA ILE A 73 -11.33 8.76 12.55
C ILE A 73 -9.85 9.05 12.77
N LYS A 74 -9.36 10.18 12.25
CA LYS A 74 -7.96 10.60 12.41
C LYS A 74 -7.58 10.83 13.88
N GLU A 75 -8.43 11.46 14.68
CA GLU A 75 -8.22 11.61 16.13
C GLU A 75 -8.14 10.26 16.83
N HIS A 76 -9.07 9.34 16.51
CA HIS A 76 -9.07 7.98 17.05
C HIS A 76 -7.78 7.22 16.69
N LEU A 77 -7.36 7.29 15.43
CA LEU A 77 -6.12 6.69 14.94
C LEU A 77 -4.90 7.26 15.65
N ASN A 78 -4.81 8.59 15.78
CA ASN A 78 -3.70 9.25 16.45
C ASN A 78 -3.62 8.83 17.91
N LYS A 79 -4.75 8.76 18.62
CA LYS A 79 -4.79 8.25 19.99
C LYS A 79 -4.31 6.80 20.10
N ALA A 80 -4.79 5.92 19.22
CA ALA A 80 -4.36 4.52 19.19
C ALA A 80 -2.85 4.37 18.92
N LYS A 81 -2.30 5.19 18.01
CA LYS A 81 -0.86 5.27 17.72
C LYS A 81 -0.08 5.83 18.90
N GLU A 82 -0.61 6.85 19.58
CA GLU A 82 0.03 7.48 20.74
C GLU A 82 0.15 6.53 21.94
N GLU A 83 -0.87 5.70 22.14
CA GLU A 83 -0.91 4.66 23.16
C GLU A 83 -0.12 3.39 22.77
N GLY A 84 0.40 3.31 21.53
CA GLY A 84 1.10 2.12 21.01
C GLY A 84 0.19 0.90 20.82
N LYS A 85 -1.13 1.11 20.75
CA LYS A 85 -2.14 0.05 20.66
C LYS A 85 -2.72 -0.11 19.26
N TYR A 86 -2.17 0.59 18.26
CA TYR A 86 -2.65 0.44 16.90
C TYR A 86 -2.30 -0.96 16.39
N HIS A 87 -3.34 -1.75 16.15
CA HIS A 87 -3.29 -3.02 15.46
C HIS A 87 -4.49 -3.11 14.54
N GLU A 88 -4.21 -3.43 13.27
CA GLU A 88 -5.21 -3.70 12.25
C GLU A 88 -4.86 -5.04 11.60
N GLN A 89 -5.85 -5.91 11.44
CA GLN A 89 -5.68 -7.18 10.75
C GLN A 89 -6.53 -7.21 9.50
N ILE A 90 -5.88 -7.47 8.36
CA ILE A 90 -6.52 -7.66 7.07
C ILE A 90 -6.42 -9.14 6.75
N LYS A 91 -7.57 -9.79 6.55
CA LYS A 91 -7.62 -11.18 6.08
C LYS A 91 -7.81 -11.19 4.57
N ILE A 92 -6.87 -11.83 3.87
CA ILE A 92 -6.97 -12.15 2.44
C ILE A 92 -7.43 -13.60 2.36
N SER A 93 -8.64 -13.83 1.83
CA SER A 93 -9.20 -15.16 1.69
C SER A 93 -8.61 -15.85 0.45
N ASP A 94 -8.77 -17.17 0.38
CA ASP A 94 -8.30 -17.91 -0.78
C ASP A 94 -9.01 -17.44 -2.06
N SER A 95 -8.21 -17.15 -3.10
CA SER A 95 -8.65 -16.65 -4.40
C SER A 95 -9.23 -15.23 -4.41
N ASP A 96 -9.06 -14.46 -3.32
CA ASP A 96 -9.40 -13.05 -3.32
C ASP A 96 -8.54 -12.25 -4.33
N THR A 97 -9.11 -11.17 -4.85
CA THR A 97 -8.46 -10.22 -5.76
C THR A 97 -8.52 -8.80 -5.17
N GLY A 98 -7.79 -7.85 -5.76
CA GLY A 98 -7.78 -6.44 -5.32
C GLY A 98 -6.76 -6.13 -4.22
N PHE A 99 -5.76 -7.00 -4.07
CA PHE A 99 -4.70 -6.90 -3.07
C PHE A 99 -3.32 -6.73 -3.73
N SER A 100 -3.22 -5.91 -4.78
CA SER A 100 -1.89 -5.48 -5.24
C SER A 100 -1.13 -4.77 -4.12
N TYR A 101 0.19 -4.68 -4.24
CA TYR A 101 0.99 -3.92 -3.28
C TYR A 101 0.55 -2.47 -3.19
N GLU A 102 0.19 -1.86 -4.31
CA GLU A 102 -0.29 -0.48 -4.32
C GLU A 102 -1.52 -0.33 -3.42
N VAL A 103 -2.53 -1.19 -3.58
CA VAL A 103 -3.72 -1.15 -2.72
C VAL A 103 -3.37 -1.44 -1.27
N LEU A 104 -2.53 -2.45 -1.01
CA LEU A 104 -2.23 -2.89 0.36
C LEU A 104 -1.41 -1.86 1.15
N PHE A 105 -0.39 -1.24 0.54
CA PHE A 105 0.56 -0.38 1.25
C PHE A 105 0.25 1.11 1.14
N LYS A 106 -0.50 1.56 0.14
CA LYS A 106 -0.88 2.98 -0.04
C LYS A 106 -1.39 3.67 1.23
N PRO A 107 -2.22 3.04 2.09
CA PRO A 107 -2.71 3.68 3.32
C PRO A 107 -1.62 4.06 4.33
N TYR A 108 -0.44 3.45 4.20
CA TYR A 108 0.66 3.57 5.15
C TYR A 108 1.86 4.36 4.57
N ILE A 109 1.76 4.79 3.31
CA ILE A 109 2.78 5.58 2.62
C ILE A 109 2.37 7.07 2.62
N ASN A 110 3.33 7.95 2.91
CA ASN A 110 3.14 9.39 2.85
C ASN A 110 4.41 10.09 2.35
N GLU A 111 4.33 11.41 2.15
CA GLU A 111 5.43 12.24 1.62
C GLU A 111 6.70 12.24 2.48
N GLY A 112 6.56 11.90 3.77
CA GLY A 112 7.64 11.83 4.73
C GLY A 112 8.38 10.50 4.76
N LEU A 113 7.90 9.46 4.07
CA LEU A 113 8.55 8.16 3.99
C LEU A 113 9.86 8.27 3.18
N THR A 114 11.00 7.98 3.82
CA THR A 114 12.33 8.07 3.18
C THR A 114 13.15 6.78 3.22
N GLU A 115 12.86 5.88 4.15
CA GLU A 115 13.60 4.64 4.36
C GLU A 115 12.65 3.46 4.67
N VAL A 116 12.91 2.32 4.03
CA VAL A 116 12.09 1.10 4.09
C VAL A 116 12.97 -0.10 4.41
N TRP A 117 12.51 -0.95 5.33
CA TRP A 117 13.12 -2.26 5.62
C TRP A 117 12.17 -3.36 5.21
N VAL A 118 12.69 -4.37 4.52
CA VAL A 118 11.97 -5.55 4.06
C VAL A 118 12.73 -6.77 4.56
N GLU A 119 12.14 -7.48 5.50
CA GLU A 119 12.59 -8.79 5.96
C GLU A 119 11.68 -9.84 5.34
N ASP A 120 12.19 -10.61 4.39
CA ASP A 120 11.44 -11.69 3.74
C ASP A 120 12.40 -12.82 3.33
N PRO A 121 12.32 -14.00 3.98
CA PRO A 121 13.20 -15.13 3.67
C PRO A 121 13.00 -15.69 2.26
N TYR A 122 11.88 -15.41 1.59
CA TYR A 122 11.50 -16.09 0.36
C TYR A 122 11.70 -15.23 -0.89
N ILE A 123 12.68 -14.31 -0.92
CA ILE A 123 13.04 -13.60 -2.16
C ILE A 123 14.12 -14.38 -2.92
N ARG A 124 13.78 -15.56 -3.44
CA ARG A 124 14.75 -16.50 -4.05
C ARG A 124 14.47 -16.77 -5.52
N HIS A 125 13.25 -17.16 -5.86
CA HIS A 125 12.86 -17.56 -7.20
C HIS A 125 12.46 -16.37 -8.07
N ILE A 126 12.46 -16.54 -9.40
CA ILE A 126 12.15 -15.50 -10.39
C ILE A 126 10.85 -14.74 -10.09
N HIS A 127 9.76 -15.43 -9.75
CA HIS A 127 8.49 -14.77 -9.45
C HIS A 127 8.54 -13.94 -8.16
N GLN A 128 9.33 -14.37 -7.17
CA GLN A 128 9.57 -13.67 -5.91
C GLN A 128 10.45 -12.43 -6.11
N LEU A 129 11.45 -12.52 -6.99
CA LEU A 129 12.26 -11.38 -7.43
C LEU A 129 11.39 -10.33 -8.13
N TYR A 130 10.48 -10.76 -9.01
CA TYR A 130 9.51 -9.85 -9.63
C TYR A 130 8.48 -9.29 -8.63
N ASN A 131 8.11 -10.05 -7.59
CA ASN A 131 7.30 -9.54 -6.49
C ASN A 131 8.02 -8.39 -5.78
N PHE A 132 9.29 -8.58 -5.42
CA PHE A 132 10.09 -7.52 -4.81
C PHE A 132 10.27 -6.32 -5.74
N LEU A 133 10.54 -6.54 -7.03
CA LEU A 133 10.64 -5.45 -8.01
C LEU A 133 9.35 -4.61 -8.07
N ARG A 134 8.18 -5.26 -8.16
CA ARG A 134 6.89 -4.55 -8.16
C ARG A 134 6.66 -3.76 -6.87
N PHE A 135 7.09 -4.28 -5.73
CA PHE A 135 7.05 -3.55 -4.46
C PHE A 135 7.92 -2.28 -4.54
N CYS A 136 9.13 -2.36 -5.08
CA CYS A 136 9.98 -1.19 -5.30
C CYS A 136 9.38 -0.19 -6.29
N GLU A 137 8.80 -0.65 -7.40
CA GLU A 137 8.11 0.20 -8.38
C GLU A 137 6.93 0.96 -7.76
N MET A 138 6.18 0.31 -6.86
CA MET A 138 5.11 0.97 -6.11
C MET A 138 5.66 2.11 -5.24
N LEU A 139 6.78 1.90 -4.54
CA LEU A 139 7.41 2.95 -3.74
C LEU A 139 7.85 4.15 -4.62
N LEU A 140 8.37 3.89 -5.81
CA LEU A 140 8.77 4.95 -6.75
C LEU A 140 7.58 5.75 -7.32
N LYS A 141 6.41 5.11 -7.48
CA LYS A 141 5.19 5.76 -7.98
C LYS A 141 4.43 6.51 -6.89
N ALA A 142 4.51 6.04 -5.66
CA ALA A 142 3.79 6.63 -4.53
C ALA A 142 4.29 8.06 -4.26
N PRO A 143 3.45 8.93 -3.66
CA PRO A 143 3.83 10.29 -3.26
C PRO A 143 4.75 10.25 -2.02
N CYS A 144 5.92 9.61 -2.14
CA CYS A 144 6.92 9.48 -1.09
C CYS A 144 8.31 9.82 -1.63
N LYS A 145 9.29 9.94 -0.73
CA LYS A 145 10.66 10.35 -1.06
C LYS A 145 11.64 9.29 -0.59
N VAL A 146 11.31 8.02 -0.82
CA VAL A 146 12.16 6.89 -0.48
C VAL A 146 13.51 7.04 -1.17
N LYS A 147 14.57 7.03 -0.37
CA LYS A 147 15.96 7.11 -0.82
C LYS A 147 16.73 5.83 -0.52
N LYS A 148 16.24 5.02 0.41
CA LYS A 148 16.95 3.81 0.85
C LYS A 148 15.98 2.68 1.16
N ILE A 149 16.30 1.50 0.64
CA ILE A 149 15.59 0.26 0.88
C ILE A 149 16.61 -0.74 1.44
N HIS A 150 16.27 -1.40 2.53
CA HIS A 150 17.05 -2.49 3.12
C HIS A 150 16.30 -3.78 2.90
N LEU A 151 16.91 -4.72 2.20
CA LEU A 151 16.40 -6.07 2.01
C LEU A 151 17.22 -7.04 2.84
N LEU A 152 16.58 -7.73 3.78
CA LEU A 152 17.11 -8.89 4.48
C LEU A 152 16.36 -10.13 3.97
N THR A 153 17.08 -10.99 3.25
CA THR A 153 16.53 -12.24 2.70
C THR A 153 17.41 -13.42 3.10
N SER A 154 16.95 -14.63 2.83
CA SER A 154 17.80 -15.80 2.95
C SER A 154 18.38 -16.18 1.60
N GLN A 155 19.63 -16.63 1.61
CA GLN A 155 20.31 -17.06 0.40
C GLN A 155 19.77 -18.42 -0.02
N ASP A 156 19.63 -18.63 -1.33
CA ASP A 156 19.30 -19.96 -1.85
C ASP A 156 20.51 -20.89 -1.75
N ASP A 157 20.29 -22.12 -1.27
CA ASP A 157 21.35 -23.12 -1.02
C ASP A 157 21.63 -24.01 -2.25
N GLY A 158 20.89 -23.81 -3.36
CA GLY A 158 20.99 -24.61 -4.59
C GLY A 158 21.61 -23.87 -5.78
N ASP A 159 21.55 -24.49 -6.96
CA ASP A 159 22.09 -23.92 -8.22
C ASP A 159 21.46 -22.57 -8.60
N SER A 160 20.29 -22.23 -8.05
CA SER A 160 19.61 -20.95 -8.30
C SER A 160 20.13 -19.80 -7.42
N SER A 161 21.09 -20.05 -6.52
CA SER A 161 21.76 -19.02 -5.70
C SER A 161 22.40 -17.93 -6.55
N ALA A 162 23.09 -18.32 -7.63
CA ALA A 162 23.71 -17.37 -8.56
C ALA A 162 22.67 -16.50 -9.27
N GLN A 163 21.51 -17.07 -9.60
CA GLN A 163 20.40 -16.35 -10.22
C GLN A 163 19.80 -15.31 -9.27
N GLN A 164 19.59 -15.67 -8.01
CA GLN A 164 19.10 -14.75 -6.98
C GLN A 164 20.04 -13.53 -6.84
N VAL A 165 21.33 -13.79 -6.66
CA VAL A 165 22.35 -12.74 -6.47
C VAL A 165 22.43 -11.83 -7.70
N SER A 166 22.50 -12.39 -8.90
CA SER A 166 22.56 -11.61 -10.15
C SER A 166 21.33 -10.72 -10.30
N ALA A 167 20.14 -11.27 -10.12
CA ALA A 167 18.89 -10.52 -10.29
C ALA A 167 18.73 -9.42 -9.25
N LEU A 168 19.09 -9.67 -7.98
CA LEU A 168 19.06 -8.63 -6.94
C LEU A 168 20.09 -7.53 -7.20
N SER A 169 21.25 -7.87 -7.78
CA SER A 169 22.24 -6.87 -8.22
C SER A 169 21.69 -5.99 -9.35
N GLU A 170 21.01 -6.58 -10.34
CA GLU A 170 20.36 -5.83 -11.42
C GLU A 170 19.28 -4.89 -10.88
N ILE A 171 18.45 -5.35 -9.93
CA ILE A 171 17.44 -4.50 -9.27
C ILE A 171 18.12 -3.35 -8.52
N LYS A 172 19.22 -3.62 -7.81
CA LYS A 172 20.00 -2.60 -7.08
C LYS A 172 20.54 -1.52 -8.00
N GLU A 173 21.14 -1.90 -9.12
CA GLU A 173 21.66 -0.96 -10.12
C GLU A 173 20.53 -0.15 -10.78
N SER A 174 19.41 -0.80 -11.10
CA SER A 174 18.23 -0.14 -11.65
C SER A 174 17.66 0.91 -10.69
N LEU A 175 17.51 0.59 -9.40
CA LEU A 175 17.05 1.54 -8.38
C LEU A 175 18.04 2.69 -8.15
N GLN A 176 19.34 2.41 -8.22
CA GLN A 176 20.36 3.44 -8.11
C GLN A 176 20.24 4.49 -9.23
N SER A 177 19.84 4.08 -10.45
CA SER A 177 19.55 5.02 -11.55
C SER A 177 18.38 5.97 -11.24
N GLN A 178 17.47 5.56 -10.36
CA GLN A 178 16.35 6.35 -9.85
C GLN A 178 16.69 7.06 -8.53
N SER A 179 17.98 7.13 -8.15
CA SER A 179 18.47 7.74 -6.90
C SER A 179 17.97 7.05 -5.61
N VAL A 180 17.65 5.75 -5.69
CA VAL A 180 17.28 4.93 -4.53
C VAL A 180 18.37 3.89 -4.27
N ALA A 181 18.95 3.92 -3.07
CA ALA A 181 19.95 2.96 -2.64
C ALA A 181 19.29 1.68 -2.13
N LEU A 182 19.66 0.53 -2.68
CA LEU A 182 19.24 -0.79 -2.18
C LEU A 182 20.41 -1.45 -1.44
N ASP A 183 20.25 -1.65 -0.13
CA ASP A 183 21.13 -2.49 0.69
C ASP A 183 20.55 -3.91 0.78
N ILE A 184 21.39 -4.93 0.56
CA ILE A 184 20.97 -6.33 0.52
C ILE A 184 21.85 -7.11 1.48
N GLN A 185 21.21 -7.75 2.45
CA GLN A 185 21.83 -8.61 3.44
C GLN A 185 21.21 -9.99 3.38
N TYR A 186 22.05 -11.00 3.59
CA TYR A 186 21.63 -12.40 3.60
C TYR A 186 21.77 -12.98 5.01
N SER A 187 20.74 -13.70 5.46
CA SER A 187 20.78 -14.46 6.69
C SER A 187 20.01 -15.77 6.55
N SER A 188 20.60 -16.87 7.00
CA SER A 188 19.96 -18.20 6.98
C SER A 188 19.04 -18.45 8.18
N THR A 189 19.02 -17.55 9.16
CA THR A 189 18.30 -17.72 10.44
C THR A 189 17.01 -16.90 10.54
N ILE A 190 16.68 -16.14 9.49
CA ILE A 190 15.47 -15.32 9.48
C ILE A 190 14.25 -16.17 9.11
N HIS A 191 13.17 -15.94 9.83
CA HIS A 191 11.86 -16.56 9.57
C HIS A 191 10.73 -15.53 9.54
N ASP A 192 10.99 -14.34 10.07
CA ASP A 192 10.03 -13.25 10.13
C ASP A 192 9.80 -12.66 8.74
N ARG A 193 8.54 -12.27 8.49
CA ARG A 193 8.08 -11.60 7.29
C ARG A 193 7.56 -10.24 7.70
N GLU A 194 8.41 -9.24 7.62
CA GLU A 194 8.15 -7.92 8.19
C GLU A 194 8.60 -6.82 7.24
N ILE A 195 7.74 -5.83 7.03
CA ILE A 195 8.05 -4.61 6.30
C ILE A 195 7.91 -3.44 7.26
N ARG A 196 8.94 -2.62 7.36
CA ARG A 196 8.97 -1.45 8.25
C ARG A 196 9.18 -0.19 7.45
N PHE A 197 8.47 0.85 7.83
CA PHE A 197 8.60 2.18 7.27
C PHE A 197 9.16 3.14 8.33
N ASP A 198 10.02 4.08 7.90
CA ASP A 198 10.59 5.11 8.77
C ASP A 198 9.58 6.18 9.24
N ASN A 199 8.29 5.99 9.00
CA ASN A 199 7.21 6.76 9.59
C ASN A 199 6.51 6.02 10.76
N GLY A 200 7.00 4.82 11.14
CA GLY A 200 6.56 4.05 12.31
C GLY A 200 5.66 2.86 12.00
N TRP A 201 5.21 2.71 10.75
CA TRP A 201 4.39 1.57 10.32
C TRP A 201 5.21 0.29 10.21
N ILE A 202 4.62 -0.81 10.69
CA ILE A 202 5.17 -2.16 10.58
C ILE A 202 4.05 -3.06 10.03
N ILE A 203 4.34 -3.78 8.96
CA ILE A 203 3.40 -4.65 8.27
C ILE A 203 3.98 -6.07 8.26
N LYS A 204 3.32 -7.01 8.92
CA LYS A 204 3.68 -8.43 8.91
C LYS A 204 2.71 -9.18 8.00
N ILE A 205 3.23 -9.91 7.02
CA ILE A 205 2.41 -10.66 6.07
C ILE A 205 2.68 -12.13 6.25
N GLY A 206 1.62 -12.92 6.46
CA GLY A 206 1.73 -14.36 6.70
C GLY A 206 2.53 -15.11 5.64
N ARG A 207 2.55 -14.66 4.38
CA ARG A 207 3.33 -15.25 3.28
C ARG A 207 4.46 -14.35 2.75
N GLY A 208 4.75 -13.22 3.41
CA GLY A 208 5.66 -12.21 2.88
C GLY A 208 5.10 -11.57 1.62
N LEU A 209 5.95 -11.21 0.67
CA LEU A 209 5.55 -10.69 -0.64
C LEU A 209 5.00 -11.79 -1.57
N ASP A 210 5.07 -13.06 -1.21
CA ASP A 210 4.68 -14.19 -2.07
C ASP A 210 3.28 -14.76 -1.79
N TYR A 211 2.28 -13.86 -1.70
CA TYR A 211 0.88 -14.24 -1.50
C TYR A 211 0.06 -14.34 -2.79
N PHE A 212 0.63 -14.10 -3.98
CA PHE A 212 -0.11 -14.21 -5.24
C PHE A 212 -0.11 -15.65 -5.78
N LYS A 213 -1.24 -16.09 -6.33
CA LYS A 213 -1.31 -17.34 -7.08
C LYS A 213 -0.64 -17.19 -8.45
N LYS A 214 -0.23 -18.33 -9.00
CA LYS A 214 0.17 -18.41 -10.41
C LYS A 214 -1.00 -17.99 -11.33
N PRO A 215 -0.73 -17.29 -12.43
CA PRO A 215 -1.79 -16.94 -13.38
C PRO A 215 -2.38 -18.20 -14.04
N LYS A 216 -3.66 -18.13 -14.45
CA LYS A 216 -4.38 -19.25 -15.09
C LYS A 216 -3.79 -19.63 -16.45
N GLY A 217 -3.13 -18.70 -17.13
CA GLY A 217 -2.44 -18.92 -18.39
C GLY A 217 -1.54 -17.74 -18.78
N ARG A 218 -0.85 -17.85 -19.91
CA ARG A 218 0.08 -16.80 -20.39
C ARG A 218 -0.59 -15.47 -20.72
N PHE A 219 -1.87 -15.52 -21.11
CA PHE A 219 -2.67 -14.35 -21.50
C PHE A 219 -3.98 -14.28 -20.69
N SER A 220 -3.93 -14.66 -19.42
CA SER A 220 -5.09 -14.52 -18.52
C SER A 220 -5.19 -13.10 -17.96
N VAL A 221 -6.42 -12.64 -17.73
CA VAL A 221 -6.67 -11.44 -16.92
C VAL A 221 -5.99 -11.60 -15.55
N GLY A 222 -5.36 -10.53 -15.09
CA GLY A 222 -4.53 -10.55 -13.89
C GLY A 222 -3.07 -10.94 -14.11
N TYR A 223 -2.60 -11.15 -15.35
CA TYR A 223 -1.18 -11.48 -15.59
C TYR A 223 -0.23 -10.32 -15.26
N CYS A 224 -0.52 -9.12 -15.74
CA CYS A 224 0.29 -7.93 -15.47
C CYS A 224 -0.23 -7.09 -14.31
N ASP A 225 -1.56 -6.94 -14.22
CA ASP A 225 -2.23 -6.20 -13.18
C ASP A 225 -2.56 -7.12 -12.00
N TYR A 226 -1.92 -6.87 -10.85
CA TYR A 226 -2.03 -7.71 -9.67
C TYR A 226 -3.27 -7.40 -8.84
N ASP A 227 -4.00 -6.32 -9.11
CA ASP A 227 -5.33 -6.12 -8.54
C ASP A 227 -6.33 -7.15 -9.08
N LEU A 228 -6.08 -7.68 -10.27
CA LEU A 228 -6.92 -8.72 -10.88
C LEU A 228 -6.35 -10.14 -10.67
N ARG A 229 -5.26 -10.28 -9.89
CA ARG A 229 -4.63 -11.57 -9.61
C ARG A 229 -5.24 -12.20 -8.35
N GLU A 230 -5.56 -13.48 -8.46
CA GLU A 230 -6.01 -14.28 -7.31
C GLU A 230 -4.86 -14.45 -6.29
N CYS A 231 -5.19 -14.30 -5.01
CA CYS A 231 -4.26 -14.45 -3.90
C CYS A 231 -4.43 -15.80 -3.19
N HIS A 232 -3.37 -16.27 -2.55
CA HIS A 232 -3.44 -17.33 -1.54
C HIS A 232 -4.01 -16.77 -0.24
N GLU A 233 -4.67 -17.62 0.56
CA GLU A 233 -5.10 -17.22 1.90
C GLU A 233 -3.89 -16.78 2.75
N THR A 234 -3.99 -15.59 3.34
CA THR A 234 -2.98 -15.04 4.26
C THR A 234 -3.61 -13.99 5.18
N SER A 235 -2.96 -13.74 6.33
CA SER A 235 -3.21 -12.54 7.13
C SER A 235 -2.16 -11.48 6.86
N VAL A 236 -2.57 -10.23 7.02
CA VAL A 236 -1.70 -9.05 7.07
C VAL A 236 -1.99 -8.35 8.39
N ASP A 237 -0.99 -8.25 9.25
CA ASP A 237 -1.08 -7.58 10.54
C ASP A 237 -0.28 -6.28 10.47
N VAL A 238 -0.96 -5.17 10.74
CA VAL A 238 -0.41 -3.82 10.67
C VAL A 238 -0.32 -3.24 12.06
N PHE A 239 0.86 -2.74 12.40
CA PHE A 239 1.19 -2.13 13.67
C PHE A 239 1.74 -0.73 13.43
N HIS A 240 1.63 0.12 14.45
CA HIS A 240 2.30 1.41 14.46
C HIS A 240 3.13 1.53 15.73
N THR A 241 4.44 1.67 15.56
CA THR A 241 5.35 1.99 16.65
C THR A 241 5.60 3.49 16.65
N LYS A 242 5.64 4.11 17.84
CA LYS A 242 6.31 5.40 17.95
C LYS A 242 7.76 5.17 17.62
N HIS A 243 8.32 5.99 16.73
CA HIS A 243 9.78 6.14 16.61
C HIS A 243 10.36 6.53 17.96
N THR A 244 10.64 5.55 18.81
CA THR A 244 11.84 5.64 19.62
C THR A 244 12.96 5.45 18.61
N LYS A 245 13.52 6.55 18.10
CA LYS A 245 14.90 6.54 17.64
C LYS A 245 15.73 6.07 18.83
N THR A 246 15.86 4.77 19.00
CA THR A 246 16.90 4.19 19.84
C THR A 246 18.19 4.36 19.03
N SER A 247 19.01 5.23 19.62
CA SER A 247 20.36 5.67 19.30
C SER A 247 21.23 4.75 18.47
#